data_AF-A0A8J8KL70-F1
#
_entry.id   AF-A0A8J8KL70-F1
#
_cell.length_a   1.000
_cell.length_b   1.000
_cell.length_c   1.000
_cell.angle_alpha   90.00
_cell.angle_beta   90.00
_cell.angle_gamma   90.00
#
_symmetry.space_group_name_H-M   'P 1'
#
loop_
_entity.id
_entity.type
_entity.pdbx_description
1 polymer ?
#
loop_
_entity_poly.entity_id
_entity_poly.type
_entity_poly.pdbx_seq_one_letter_code
_entity_poly.pdbx_strand_id
1 'polypeptide(L)'
;MRTFYRGPSVHVSDEVFLVRETAVKAFSINQLRDVFVEIHGRRGPVYELRAVYYGQLISLFRTTDQRLFGQIKRALIRALENSDRV
;
A
#
# COMPACT_ATOMS: atom_id res chain seq x y z
N MET A 1 -0.27 -17.02 -4.64
CA MET A 1 -0.52 -16.10 -3.52
C MET A 1 0.44 -16.23 -2.33
N ARG A 2 1.58 -15.54 -2.37
CA ARG A 2 2.47 -15.29 -1.22
C ARG A 2 2.00 -14.04 -0.47
N THR A 3 1.84 -14.14 0.85
CA THR A 3 1.48 -13.00 1.71
C THR A 3 2.73 -12.31 2.27
N PHE A 4 2.80 -10.99 2.16
CA PHE A 4 3.89 -10.17 2.71
C PHE A 4 3.45 -9.36 3.95
N TYR A 5 2.16 -9.09 4.08
CA TYR A 5 1.58 -8.50 5.28
C TYR A 5 0.12 -8.93 5.45
N ARG A 6 -0.29 -9.20 6.68
CA ARG A 6 -1.68 -9.50 7.04
C ARG A 6 -1.98 -8.85 8.38
N GLY A 7 -2.86 -7.86 8.35
CA GLY A 7 -3.42 -7.20 9.53
C GLY A 7 -4.94 -7.05 9.41
N PRO A 8 -5.58 -6.47 10.43
CA PRO A 8 -7.04 -6.30 10.45
C PRO A 8 -7.52 -5.32 9.35
N SER A 9 -6.73 -4.28 9.06
CA SER A 9 -7.11 -3.23 8.11
C SER A 9 -6.43 -3.35 6.75
N VAL A 10 -5.30 -4.04 6.65
CA VAL A 10 -4.52 -4.15 5.41
C VAL A 10 -4.03 -5.56 5.18
N HIS A 11 -4.13 -6.03 3.94
CA HIS A 11 -3.54 -7.27 3.48
C HIS A 11 -2.73 -7.00 2.21
N VAL A 12 -1.49 -7.49 2.17
CA VAL A 12 -0.59 -7.36 1.02
C VAL A 12 -0.11 -8.74 0.62
N SER A 13 -0.45 -9.17 -0.59
CA SER A 13 0.10 -10.35 -1.25
C SER A 13 0.86 -9.95 -2.52
N ASP A 14 1.42 -10.93 -3.22
CA ASP A 14 1.95 -10.81 -4.58
C ASP A 14 0.88 -10.47 -5.63
N GLU A 15 -0.41 -10.61 -5.30
CA GLU A 15 -1.53 -10.40 -6.23
C GLU A 15 -2.32 -9.12 -5.92
N VAL A 16 -2.52 -8.80 -4.63
CA VAL A 16 -3.41 -7.71 -4.21
C VAL A 16 -2.89 -6.91 -3.02
N PHE A 17 -3.11 -5.59 -3.09
CA PHE A 17 -3.10 -4.68 -1.94
C PHE A 17 -4.55 -4.39 -1.53
N LEU A 18 -4.97 -4.93 -0.40
CA LEU A 18 -6.35 -4.83 0.10
C LEU A 18 -6.41 -3.98 1.36
N VAL A 19 -7.34 -3.05 1.41
CA VAL A 19 -7.61 -2.17 2.55
C VAL A 19 -9.06 -2.31 3.01
N ARG A 20 -9.25 -2.48 4.31
CA ARG A 20 -10.54 -2.60 5.01
C ARG A 20 -10.69 -1.39 5.94
N GLU A 21 -11.18 -0.29 5.40
CA GLU A 21 -11.59 0.89 6.16
C GLU A 21 -13.12 1.01 6.10
N THR A 22 -13.67 2.17 5.74
CA THR A 22 -15.11 2.39 5.57
C THR A 22 -15.70 1.56 4.41
N ALA A 23 -14.88 1.28 3.39
CA ALA A 23 -15.19 0.36 2.31
C ALA A 23 -13.97 -0.52 2.03
N VAL A 24 -14.20 -1.74 1.53
CA VAL A 24 -13.12 -2.61 1.09
C VAL A 24 -12.61 -2.11 -0.26
N LYS A 25 -11.33 -1.79 -0.34
CA LYS A 25 -10.63 -1.44 -1.58
C LYS A 25 -9.59 -2.50 -1.87
N ALA A 26 -9.52 -2.95 -3.12
CA ALA A 26 -8.55 -3.93 -3.57
C ALA A 26 -7.87 -3.42 -4.84
N PHE A 27 -6.54 -3.44 -4.83
CA PHE A 27 -5.72 -2.98 -5.95
C PHE A 27 -4.81 -4.11 -6.41
N SER A 28 -4.90 -4.48 -7.68
CA SER A 28 -4.01 -5.49 -8.26
C SER A 28 -2.57 -4.99 -8.26
N ILE A 29 -1.64 -5.77 -7.73
CA ILE A 29 -0.22 -5.39 -7.60
C ILE A 29 0.38 -5.05 -8.97
N ASN A 30 0.06 -5.84 -9.99
CA ASN A 30 0.57 -5.66 -11.36
C ASN A 30 0.06 -4.40 -12.08
N GLN A 31 -0.94 -3.70 -11.53
CA GLN A 31 -1.48 -2.44 -12.06
C GLN A 31 -0.99 -1.22 -11.27
N LEU A 32 -0.27 -1.41 -10.17
CA LEU A 32 0.30 -0.31 -9.40
C LEU A 32 1.57 0.19 -10.09
N ARG A 33 1.58 1.48 -10.44
CA ARG A 33 2.73 2.18 -11.01
C ARG A 33 3.12 3.34 -10.10
N ASP A 34 4.37 3.79 -10.20
CA ASP A 34 4.89 4.96 -9.52
C ASP A 34 4.48 5.01 -8.03
N VAL A 35 4.82 3.96 -7.28
CA VAL A 35 4.50 3.89 -5.85
C VAL A 35 5.42 4.82 -5.07
N PHE A 36 4.85 5.76 -4.33
CA PHE A 36 5.62 6.72 -3.53
C PHE A 36 4.98 7.00 -2.17
N VAL A 37 5.76 7.66 -1.31
CA VAL A 37 5.35 8.09 0.02
C VAL A 37 5.13 9.59 0.02
N GLU A 38 4.00 10.01 0.56
CA GLU A 38 3.71 11.40 0.88
C GLU A 38 3.57 11.55 2.40
N ILE A 39 4.14 12.61 2.96
CA ILE A 39 4.03 12.92 4.39
C ILE A 39 3.33 14.27 4.53
N HIS A 40 2.21 14.27 5.23
CA HIS A 40 1.39 15.46 5.45
C HIS A 40 1.37 15.87 6.92
N GLY A 41 0.92 17.11 7.18
CA GLY A 41 0.48 17.54 8.52
C GLY A 41 1.42 18.54 9.20
N ARG A 42 0.82 19.58 9.79
CA ARG A 42 1.54 20.59 10.61
C ARG A 42 1.61 20.22 12.09
N ARG A 43 0.71 19.37 12.58
CA ARG A 43 0.56 18.98 14.01
C ARG A 43 1.05 17.56 14.31
N GLY A 44 1.67 16.90 13.34
CA GLY A 44 2.13 15.52 13.42
C GLY A 44 2.13 14.88 12.03
N PRO A 45 3.06 13.93 11.76
CA PRO A 45 3.17 13.33 10.45
C PRO A 45 2.00 12.38 10.18
N VAL A 46 1.36 12.58 9.03
CA VAL A 46 0.44 11.61 8.43
C VAL A 46 1.14 11.01 7.23
N TYR A 47 1.38 9.71 7.28
CA TYR A 47 2.06 8.97 6.22
C TYR A 47 1.03 8.41 5.25
N GLU A 48 1.26 8.64 3.96
CA GLU A 48 0.37 8.20 2.89
C GLU A 48 1.15 7.45 1.82
N LEU A 49 0.63 6.29 1.44
CA LEU A 49 1.11 5.45 0.35
C LEU A 49 0.25 5.73 -0.87
N ARG A 50 0.88 6.25 -1.93
CA ARG A 50 0.21 6.61 -3.17
C ARG A 50 0.78 5.83 -4.33
N ALA A 51 -0.04 5.65 -5.36
CA ALA A 51 0.33 4.96 -6.59
C ALA A 51 -0.54 5.47 -7.74
N VAL A 52 -0.04 5.31 -8.95
CA VAL A 52 -0.85 5.40 -10.16
C VAL A 52 -1.50 4.04 -10.40
N TYR A 53 -2.83 4.01 -10.46
CA TYR A 53 -3.64 2.82 -10.71
C TYR A 53 -4.59 3.12 -11.86
N TYR A 54 -4.49 2.34 -12.96
CA TYR A 54 -5.20 2.63 -14.21
C TYR A 54 -5.05 4.10 -14.68
N GLY A 55 -3.84 4.64 -14.57
CA GLY A 55 -3.54 6.03 -14.97
C GLY A 55 -4.01 7.11 -13.98
N GLN A 56 -4.64 6.74 -12.87
CA GLN A 56 -5.11 7.67 -11.85
C GLN A 56 -4.25 7.62 -10.60
N LEU A 57 -3.84 8.79 -10.10
CA LEU A 57 -3.12 8.90 -8.84
C LEU A 57 -4.09 8.68 -7.66
N ILE A 58 -3.92 7.56 -6.95
CA ILE A 58 -4.78 7.15 -5.84
C ILE A 58 -4.02 7.08 -4.51
N SER A 59 -4.77 7.15 -3.42
CA SER A 59 -4.31 6.84 -2.07
C SER A 59 -4.59 5.37 -1.78
N LEU A 60 -3.53 4.59 -1.55
CA LEU A 60 -3.64 3.18 -1.19
C LEU A 60 -3.92 3.02 0.30
N PHE A 61 -3.17 3.72 1.15
CA PHE A 61 -3.25 3.61 2.60
C PHE A 61 -2.71 4.86 3.28
N ARG A 62 -3.37 5.29 4.36
CA ARG A 62 -3.01 6.49 5.13
C ARG A 62 -3.02 6.19 6.63
N THR A 63 -2.01 6.62 7.36
CA THR A 63 -1.95 6.43 8.82
C THR A 63 -1.05 7.46 9.51
N THR A 64 -1.30 7.71 10.80
CA THR A 64 -0.38 8.44 11.68
C THR A 64 0.64 7.51 12.38
N ASP A 65 0.45 6.19 12.30
CA ASP A 65 1.37 5.21 12.89
C ASP A 65 2.53 4.92 11.94
N GLN A 66 3.70 5.47 12.27
CA GLN A 66 4.93 5.29 11.50
C GLN A 66 5.39 3.82 11.42
N ARG A 67 5.19 3.03 12.47
CA ARG A 67 5.65 1.63 12.50
C ARG A 67 4.78 0.77 11.59
N LEU A 68 3.46 0.93 11.70
CA LEU A 68 2.50 0.28 10.81
C LEU A 68 2.76 0.65 9.35
N PHE A 69 2.94 1.95 9.09
CA PHE A 69 3.28 2.45 7.76
C PHE A 69 4.55 1.79 7.20
N GLY A 70 5.62 1.72 7.99
CA GLY A 70 6.88 1.10 7.58
C GLY A 70 6.75 -0.39 7.26
N GLN A 71 5.91 -1.11 8.00
CA GLN A 71 5.63 -2.53 7.71
C GLN A 71 4.88 -2.70 6.39
N ILE A 72 3.81 -1.94 6.18
CA ILE A 72 2.99 -2.01 4.95
C ILE A 72 3.79 -1.58 3.73
N LYS A 73 4.58 -0.50 3.83
CA LYS A 73 5.47 -0.04 2.76
C LYS A 73 6.44 -1.15 2.34
N ARG A 74 7.14 -1.77 3.30
CA ARG A 74 8.08 -2.86 3.00
C ARG A 74 7.37 -4.06 2.38
N ALA A 75 6.19 -4.42 2.87
CA ALA A 75 5.41 -5.50 2.31
C ALA A 75 5.00 -5.24 0.85
N LEU A 76 4.56 -4.02 0.53
CA LEU A 76 4.22 -3.64 -0.84
C LEU A 76 5.45 -3.66 -1.76
N ILE A 77 6.59 -3.14 -1.32
CA ILE A 77 7.84 -3.21 -2.10
C ILE A 77 8.20 -4.68 -2.39
N ARG A 78 8.11 -5.56 -1.39
CA ARG A 78 8.37 -7.00 -1.61
C ARG A 78 7.37 -7.67 -2.55
N ALA A 79 6.11 -7.26 -2.51
CA ALA A 79 5.09 -7.74 -3.43
C ALA A 79 5.39 -7.33 -4.87
N LEU A 80 5.75 -6.06 -5.10
CA LEU A 80 6.12 -5.53 -6.41
C LEU A 80 7.39 -6.21 -6.95
N GLU A 81 8.43 -6.33 -6.12
CA GLU A 81 9.67 -7.05 -6.47
C GLU A 81 9.40 -8.52 -6.85
N ASN A 82 8.37 -9.13 -6.27
CA ASN A 82 7.99 -10.50 -6.56
C ASN A 82 7.11 -10.61 -7.82
N SER A 83 6.28 -9.60 -8.12
CA SER A 83 5.46 -9.57 -9.33
C SER A 83 6.28 -9.30 -10.59
N ASP A 84 7.36 -8.51 -10.49
CA ASP A 84 8.22 -8.20 -11.64
C ASP A 84 9.13 -9.36 -12.05
N ARG A 85 9.21 -10.44 -11.25
CA ARG A 85 10.05 -11.61 -11.49
C ARG A 85 9.34 -12.77 -12.19
N VAL A 86 8.05 -12.63 -12.49
CA VAL A 86 7.19 -13.68 -13.04
C VAL A 86 6.79 -13.38 -14.46
#